data_AF-A0A9N9QW01-F1
#
_entry.id   AF-A0A9N9QW01-F1
#
_cell.length_a   1.000
_cell.length_b   1.000
_cell.length_c   1.000
_cell.angle_alpha   90.00
_cell.angle_beta   90.00
_cell.angle_gamma   90.00
#
_symmetry.space_group_name_H-M   'P 1'
#
loop_
_entity.id
_entity.type
_entity.pdbx_description
1 polymer ?
#
loop_
_entity_poly.entity_id
_entity_poly.type
_entity_poly.pdbx_seq_one_letter_code
_entity_poly.pdbx_strand_id
1 'polypeptide(L)'
;MDITTHLRLSSTTLSSKKLPFSSSERELIVALVRERPIIEDKRTFAKNIELKKQAWEDLTVAYNSQPYVSQRHSQQLKICWVNIKTQRKKELSQESTSIKRTGGSPESGSTSDNIIDAICPFINLRVPGVIDSNSIES
;
A
#
# COMPACT_ATOMS: atom_id res chain seq x y z
N MET A 1 0.79 42.79 -44.00
CA MET A 1 0.75 41.32 -43.97
C MET A 1 1.14 40.91 -42.58
N ASP A 2 0.13 40.83 -41.74
CA ASP A 2 0.22 40.83 -40.30
C ASP A 2 0.71 39.49 -39.75
N ILE A 3 1.65 39.59 -38.81
CA ILE A 3 2.30 38.49 -38.11
C ILE A 3 1.33 37.89 -37.07
N THR A 4 0.74 36.74 -37.39
CA THR A 4 -0.10 35.96 -36.48
C THR A 4 0.69 35.55 -35.23
N THR A 5 0.40 36.23 -34.13
CA THR A 5 0.95 35.94 -32.81
C THR A 5 0.19 34.75 -32.22
N HIS A 6 0.77 33.56 -32.25
CA HIS A 6 0.22 32.42 -31.52
C HIS A 6 0.53 32.58 -30.02
N LEU A 7 -0.48 33.05 -29.28
CA LEU A 7 -0.47 33.08 -27.82
C LEU A 7 -0.39 31.64 -27.29
N ARG A 8 0.80 31.21 -26.85
CA ARG A 8 0.99 29.93 -26.14
C ARG A 8 0.53 30.11 -24.69
N LEU A 9 -0.66 29.62 -24.35
CA LEU A 9 -1.05 29.42 -22.95
C LEU A 9 -0.15 28.35 -22.32
N SER A 10 0.83 28.79 -21.52
CA SER A 10 1.54 27.92 -20.59
C SER A 10 0.64 27.63 -19.40
N SER A 11 0.05 26.43 -19.37
CA SER A 11 -0.61 25.89 -18.19
C SER A 11 0.42 25.72 -17.07
N THR A 12 0.50 26.68 -16.17
CA THR A 12 1.32 26.63 -14.97
C THR A 12 0.78 25.53 -14.08
N THR A 13 1.47 24.39 -14.03
CA THR A 13 1.19 23.35 -13.04
C THR A 13 1.60 23.88 -11.67
N LEU A 14 0.62 24.30 -10.88
CA LEU A 14 0.81 24.62 -9.46
C LEU A 14 1.36 23.37 -8.78
N SER A 15 2.66 23.41 -8.46
CA SER A 15 3.35 22.38 -7.68
C SER A 15 2.75 22.37 -6.27
N SER A 16 1.66 21.62 -6.11
CA SER A 16 1.03 21.38 -4.81
C SER A 16 2.03 20.60 -3.97
N LYS A 17 2.50 21.21 -2.88
CA LYS A 17 3.37 20.56 -1.90
C LYS A 17 2.75 19.21 -1.56
N LYS A 18 3.54 18.14 -1.71
CA LYS A 18 3.08 16.75 -1.53
C LYS A 18 2.69 16.54 -0.07
N LEU A 19 1.41 16.75 0.26
CA LEU A 19 0.90 16.56 1.62
C LEU A 19 1.01 15.07 1.98
N PRO A 20 1.52 14.73 3.18
CA PRO A 20 1.49 13.35 3.65
C PRO A 20 0.04 12.88 3.80
N PHE A 21 -0.17 11.55 3.83
CA PHE A 21 -1.46 10.99 4.18
C PHE A 21 -1.64 11.02 5.69
N SER A 22 -2.74 11.58 6.16
CA SER A 22 -3.17 11.54 7.57
C SER A 22 -3.57 10.12 8.00
N SER A 23 -3.69 9.89 9.31
CA SER A 23 -4.13 8.60 9.85
C SER A 23 -5.52 8.21 9.32
N SER A 24 -6.48 9.14 9.34
CA SER A 24 -7.84 8.91 8.87
C SER A 24 -7.89 8.60 7.36
N GLU A 25 -7.06 9.27 6.55
CA GLU A 25 -6.93 8.95 5.13
C GLU A 25 -6.39 7.51 4.92
N ARG A 26 -5.42 7.08 5.75
CA ARG A 26 -4.89 5.71 5.69
C ARG A 26 -5.95 4.68 6.09
N GLU A 27 -6.72 4.95 7.14
CA GLU A 27 -7.83 4.08 7.59
C GLU A 27 -8.90 3.94 6.51
N LEU A 28 -9.24 5.03 5.83
CA LEU A 28 -10.16 5.01 4.70
C LEU A 28 -9.62 4.15 3.55
N ILE A 29 -8.34 4.27 3.20
CA ILE A 29 -7.72 3.43 2.17
C ILE A 29 -7.84 1.95 2.55
N VAL A 30 -7.58 1.59 3.80
CA VAL A 30 -7.71 0.21 4.31
C VAL A 30 -9.14 -0.30 4.13
N ALA A 31 -10.13 0.50 4.50
CA ALA A 31 -11.54 0.14 4.34
C ALA A 31 -11.91 -0.08 2.87
N LEU A 32 -11.51 0.83 1.97
CA LEU A 32 -11.82 0.73 0.54
C LEU A 32 -11.12 -0.46 -0.14
N VAL A 33 -9.91 -0.82 0.30
CA VAL A 33 -9.21 -2.02 -0.19
C VAL A 33 -9.89 -3.29 0.31
N ARG A 34 -10.39 -3.31 1.54
CA ARG A 34 -11.14 -4.45 2.10
C ARG A 34 -12.38 -4.80 1.27
N GLU A 35 -13.08 -3.79 0.77
CA GLU A 35 -14.24 -3.97 -0.11
C GLU A 35 -13.87 -4.47 -1.52
N ARG A 36 -12.58 -4.46 -1.88
CA ARG A 36 -12.06 -4.78 -3.22
C ARG A 36 -10.99 -5.87 -3.14
N PRO A 37 -11.37 -7.13 -2.85
CA PRO A 37 -10.43 -8.23 -2.66
C PRO A 37 -9.53 -8.50 -3.88
N ILE A 38 -9.98 -8.13 -5.08
CA ILE A 38 -9.22 -8.23 -6.33
C ILE A 38 -7.86 -7.49 -6.26
N ILE A 39 -7.74 -6.45 -5.44
CA ILE A 39 -6.50 -5.69 -5.25
C ILE A 39 -5.40 -6.56 -4.62
N GLU A 40 -5.76 -7.42 -3.67
CA GLU A 40 -4.83 -8.30 -2.95
C GLU A 40 -4.74 -9.72 -3.54
N ASP A 41 -5.55 -10.02 -4.57
CA ASP A 41 -5.47 -11.29 -5.26
C ASP A 41 -4.06 -11.50 -5.83
N LYS A 42 -3.38 -12.58 -5.45
CA LYS A 42 -1.99 -12.84 -5.87
C LYS A 42 -1.85 -13.49 -7.24
N ARG A 43 -2.95 -13.84 -7.91
CA ARG A 43 -2.91 -14.56 -9.18
C ARG A 43 -2.51 -13.61 -10.30
N THR A 44 -1.50 -13.97 -11.08
CA THR A 44 -1.00 -13.14 -12.19
C THR A 44 -1.58 -13.67 -13.50
N PHE A 45 -2.85 -13.37 -13.76
CA PHE A 45 -3.44 -13.58 -15.09
C PHE A 45 -3.52 -12.23 -15.82
N ALA A 46 -3.34 -12.21 -17.14
CA ALA A 46 -3.40 -10.97 -17.93
C ALA A 46 -4.71 -10.19 -17.69
N LYS A 47 -5.85 -10.89 -17.63
CA LYS A 47 -7.16 -10.31 -17.28
C LYS A 47 -7.18 -9.69 -15.87
N ASN A 48 -6.42 -10.25 -14.93
CA ASN A 48 -6.36 -9.78 -13.56
C ASN A 48 -5.59 -8.46 -13.43
N ILE A 49 -4.66 -8.16 -14.37
CA ILE A 49 -3.95 -6.89 -14.40
C ILE A 49 -4.93 -5.74 -14.68
N GLU A 50 -5.80 -5.91 -15.68
CA GLU A 50 -6.81 -4.92 -16.03
C GLU A 50 -7.86 -4.75 -14.92
N LEU A 51 -8.36 -5.86 -14.36
CA LEU A 51 -9.31 -5.82 -13.24
C LEU A 51 -8.71 -5.11 -12.01
N LYS A 52 -7.45 -5.35 -11.68
CA LYS A 52 -6.76 -4.62 -10.61
C LYS A 52 -6.62 -3.14 -10.94
N LYS A 53 -6.26 -2.80 -12.18
CA LYS A 53 -6.17 -1.41 -12.62
C LYS A 53 -7.52 -0.72 -12.41
N GLN A 54 -8.60 -1.31 -12.90
CA GLN A 54 -9.96 -0.80 -12.74
C GLN A 54 -10.34 -0.66 -11.26
N ALA A 55 -10.08 -1.67 -10.44
CA ALA A 55 -10.37 -1.61 -9.00
C ALA A 55 -9.64 -0.45 -8.28
N TRP A 56 -8.42 -0.14 -8.70
CA TRP A 56 -7.68 1.01 -8.18
C TRP A 56 -8.24 2.36 -8.65
N GLU A 57 -8.73 2.44 -9.89
CA GLU A 57 -9.41 3.65 -10.38
C GLU A 57 -10.75 3.85 -9.64
N ASP A 58 -11.57 2.80 -9.49
CA ASP A 58 -12.81 2.84 -8.69
C ASP A 58 -12.55 3.24 -7.23
N LEU A 59 -11.48 2.69 -6.63
CA LEU A 59 -11.06 3.08 -5.28
C LEU A 59 -10.68 4.56 -5.23
N THR A 60 -10.00 5.07 -6.26
CA THR A 60 -9.60 6.48 -6.34
C THR A 60 -10.80 7.41 -6.44
N VAL A 61 -11.82 7.03 -7.22
CA VAL A 61 -13.09 7.77 -7.30
C VAL A 61 -13.79 7.77 -5.95
N ALA A 62 -13.92 6.61 -5.31
CA ALA A 62 -14.57 6.49 -3.99
C ALA A 62 -13.83 7.30 -2.90
N TYR A 63 -12.49 7.30 -2.93
CA TYR A 63 -11.66 8.09 -2.05
C TYR A 63 -11.86 9.59 -2.29
N ASN A 64 -11.67 10.06 -3.53
CA ASN A 64 -11.78 11.48 -3.87
C ASN A 64 -13.20 12.05 -3.71
N SER A 65 -14.21 11.19 -3.61
CA SER A 65 -15.60 11.59 -3.32
C SER A 65 -15.82 11.90 -1.84
N GLN A 66 -14.87 11.60 -0.95
CA GLN A 66 -15.00 11.90 0.47
C GLN A 66 -14.72 13.39 0.75
N PRO A 67 -15.54 14.08 1.55
CA PRO A 67 -15.43 15.53 1.75
C PRO A 67 -14.21 15.97 2.57
N TYR A 68 -13.57 15.04 3.30
CA TYR A 68 -12.46 15.34 4.22
C TYR A 68 -11.08 14.87 3.72
N VAL A 69 -10.97 14.47 2.44
CA VAL A 69 -9.70 14.02 1.87
C VAL A 69 -9.14 15.01 0.87
N SER A 70 -7.81 15.02 0.75
CA SER A 70 -7.16 15.69 -0.37
C SER A 70 -7.32 14.84 -1.63
N GLN A 71 -7.55 15.44 -2.80
CA GLN A 71 -7.61 14.70 -4.05
C GLN A 71 -6.27 13.98 -4.33
N ARG A 72 -6.33 12.68 -4.63
CA ARG A 72 -5.16 11.85 -4.91
C ARG A 72 -5.33 11.07 -6.20
N HIS A 73 -4.21 10.67 -6.76
CA HIS A 73 -4.13 9.79 -7.93
C HIS A 73 -4.02 8.34 -7.46
N SER A 74 -4.47 7.40 -8.30
CA SER A 74 -4.42 5.97 -7.99
C SER A 74 -3.02 5.46 -7.64
N GLN A 75 -1.98 6.01 -8.28
CA GLN A 75 -0.57 5.73 -7.97
C GLN A 75 -0.20 6.11 -6.54
N GLN A 76 -0.70 7.23 -6.02
CA GLN A 76 -0.41 7.67 -4.65
C GLN A 76 -1.09 6.76 -3.61
N LEU A 77 -2.31 6.31 -3.90
CA LEU A 77 -3.06 5.38 -3.05
C LEU A 77 -2.39 4.01 -3.02
N LYS A 78 -1.91 3.51 -4.17
CA LYS A 78 -1.09 2.29 -4.26
C LYS A 78 0.17 2.37 -3.40
N ILE A 79 0.93 3.45 -3.51
CA ILE A 79 2.14 3.66 -2.70
C ILE A 79 1.78 3.70 -1.21
N CYS A 80 0.71 4.40 -0.84
CA CYS A 80 0.26 4.47 0.55
C CYS A 80 -0.11 3.09 1.10
N TRP A 81 -0.83 2.28 0.33
CA TRP A 81 -1.16 0.90 0.67
C TRP A 81 0.08 0.01 0.85
N VAL A 82 1.06 0.10 -0.05
CA VAL A 82 2.34 -0.62 0.09
C VAL A 82 3.06 -0.20 1.37
N ASN A 83 3.06 1.10 1.71
CA ASN A 83 3.66 1.60 2.94
C ASN A 83 2.93 1.09 4.19
N ILE A 84 1.59 1.05 4.18
CA ILE A 84 0.77 0.48 5.27
C ILE A 84 1.16 -0.99 5.50
N LYS A 85 1.23 -1.80 4.44
CA LYS A 85 1.64 -3.20 4.54
C LYS A 85 3.08 -3.36 5.02
N THR A 86 3.99 -2.52 4.53
CA THR A 86 5.39 -2.55 4.94
C THR A 86 5.55 -2.26 6.44
N GLN A 87 4.81 -1.26 6.94
CA GLN A 87 4.78 -0.92 8.36
C GLN A 87 4.23 -2.09 9.19
N ARG A 88 3.11 -2.71 8.78
CA ARG A 88 2.56 -3.88 9.47
C ARG A 88 3.53 -5.07 9.51
N LYS A 89 4.22 -5.34 8.39
CA LYS A 89 5.24 -6.39 8.33
C LYS A 89 6.39 -6.12 9.30
N LYS A 90 6.80 -4.85 9.45
CA LYS A 90 7.85 -4.45 10.40
C LYS A 90 7.41 -4.73 11.85
N GLU A 91 6.18 -4.39 12.20
CA GLU A 91 5.60 -4.66 13.52
C GLU A 91 5.61 -6.17 13.84
N LEU A 92 5.13 -7.01 12.92
CA LEU A 92 5.15 -8.47 13.06
C LEU A 92 6.57 -9.03 13.18
N SER A 93 7.54 -8.46 12.46
CA SER A 93 8.94 -8.84 12.58
C SER A 93 9.56 -8.44 13.92
N GLN A 94 9.16 -7.31 14.49
CA GLN A 94 9.63 -6.85 15.80
C GLN A 94 9.03 -7.72 16.92
N GLU A 95 7.74 -8.04 16.85
CA GLU A 95 7.05 -8.94 17.78
C GLU A 95 7.72 -10.32 17.81
N SER A 96 7.92 -10.93 16.64
CA SER A 96 8.58 -12.23 16.52
C SER A 96 10.04 -12.24 17.00
N THR A 97 10.76 -11.12 16.90
CA THR A 97 12.14 -11.01 17.40
C THR A 97 12.18 -10.84 18.92
N SER A 98 11.20 -10.13 19.50
CA SER A 98 11.08 -9.94 20.95
C SER A 98 10.85 -11.28 21.67
N ILE A 99 9.96 -12.12 21.13
CA ILE A 99 9.69 -13.47 21.64
C ILE A 99 10.98 -14.31 21.67
N LYS A 100 11.79 -14.24 20.61
CA LYS A 100 13.03 -15.02 20.46
C LYS A 100 14.13 -14.61 21.44
N ARG A 101 14.17 -13.35 21.90
CA ARG A 101 15.21 -12.88 22.82
C ARG A 101 14.94 -13.21 24.28
N THR A 102 13.68 -13.37 24.67
CA THR A 102 13.30 -13.57 26.09
C THR A 102 13.22 -15.05 26.48
N GLY A 103 13.56 -16.00 25.60
CA GLY A 103 13.49 -17.43 25.92
C GLY A 103 12.07 -17.90 26.28
N GLY A 104 11.05 -17.18 25.82
CA GLY A 104 9.64 -17.44 26.10
C GLY A 104 9.03 -18.39 25.09
N SER A 105 8.39 -19.44 25.60
CA SER A 105 7.56 -20.38 24.84
C SER A 105 6.48 -19.62 24.03
N PRO A 106 6.13 -20.02 22.80
CA PRO A 106 5.12 -19.33 22.02
C PRO A 106 3.76 -19.48 22.72
N GLU A 107 3.37 -18.45 23.45
CA GLU A 107 1.98 -18.31 23.88
C GLU A 107 1.11 -18.21 22.62
N SER A 108 0.37 -19.28 22.42
CA SER A 108 -0.63 -19.57 21.42
C SER A 108 -1.20 -18.34 20.72
N GLY A 109 -0.91 -18.25 19.42
CA GLY A 109 -1.76 -17.64 18.40
C GLY A 109 -2.46 -16.36 18.82
N SER A 110 -1.71 -15.27 18.98
CA SER A 110 -2.30 -13.95 18.96
C SER A 110 -2.90 -13.75 17.56
N THR A 111 -4.19 -14.08 17.44
CA THR A 111 -5.01 -13.72 16.29
C THR A 111 -5.11 -12.21 16.37
N SER A 112 -4.10 -11.52 15.85
CA SER A 112 -4.04 -10.08 15.93
C SER A 112 -5.24 -9.53 15.18
N ASP A 113 -6.19 -8.89 15.88
CA ASP A 113 -7.41 -8.25 15.34
C ASP A 113 -7.12 -7.09 14.35
N ASN A 114 -5.88 -6.99 13.89
CA ASN A 114 -5.44 -6.01 12.92
C ASN A 114 -6.13 -6.31 11.58
N ILE A 115 -6.97 -5.38 11.16
CA ILE A 115 -7.69 -5.40 9.88
C ILE A 115 -6.77 -5.67 8.67
N ILE A 116 -5.50 -5.27 8.73
CA ILE A 116 -4.51 -5.51 7.68
C ILE A 116 -4.20 -7.01 7.53
N ASP A 117 -4.14 -7.76 8.62
CA ASP A 117 -3.87 -9.20 8.60
C ASP A 117 -5.07 -9.96 8.04
N ALA A 118 -6.30 -9.47 8.26
CA ALA A 118 -7.51 -10.02 7.64
C ALA A 118 -7.55 -9.77 6.12
N ILE A 119 -7.07 -8.60 5.66
CA ILE A 119 -7.03 -8.25 4.23
C ILE A 119 -5.86 -8.97 3.53
N CYS A 120 -4.72 -9.11 4.21
CA CYS A 120 -3.49 -9.70 3.65
C CYS A 120 -2.94 -10.80 4.59
N PRO A 121 -3.56 -11.99 4.65
CA PRO A 121 -3.20 -13.04 5.60
C PRO A 121 -1.77 -13.56 5.44
N PHE A 122 -1.16 -13.35 4.26
CA PHE A 122 0.19 -13.79 3.95
C PHE A 122 1.25 -12.67 4.07
N ILE A 123 0.95 -11.58 4.77
CA ILE A 123 1.84 -10.42 4.91
C ILE A 123 3.17 -10.75 5.62
N ASN A 124 3.15 -11.70 6.55
CA ASN A 124 4.32 -12.17 7.31
C ASN A 124 4.80 -13.56 6.87
N LEU A 125 4.43 -14.01 5.67
CA LEU A 125 4.96 -15.27 5.14
C LEU A 125 6.44 -15.08 4.79
N ARG A 126 7.31 -15.27 5.79
CA ARG A 126 8.73 -15.50 5.58
C ARG A 126 8.84 -16.92 5.04
N VAL A 127 9.12 -17.08 3.75
CA VAL A 127 9.53 -18.37 3.20
C VAL A 127 10.77 -18.83 3.99
N PRO A 128 10.69 -19.90 4.80
CA PRO A 128 11.87 -20.47 5.43
C PRO A 128 12.66 -21.15 4.31
N GLY A 129 13.83 -20.60 3.93
CA GLY A 129 14.66 -21.30 2.94
C GLY A 129 15.62 -20.49 2.09
N VAL A 130 15.73 -19.17 2.25
CA VAL A 130 16.90 -18.44 1.71
C VAL A 130 17.71 -17.96 2.89
N ILE A 131 18.62 -18.82 3.33
CA ILE A 131 19.90 -18.35 3.81
C ILE A 131 20.49 -17.51 2.68
N ASP A 132 20.62 -16.20 2.86
CA ASP A 132 21.42 -15.38 1.95
C ASP A 132 22.83 -15.95 2.01
N SER A 133 23.22 -16.74 1.00
CA SER A 133 24.58 -17.22 0.78
C SER A 133 25.48 -16.01 0.53
N ASN A 134 25.88 -15.33 1.58
CA ASN A 134 27.02 -14.43 1.57
C ASN A 134 27.78 -14.54 2.89
N SER A 135 28.36 -15.72 3.11
CA SER A 135 29.49 -15.91 4.01
C SER A 135 30.51 -16.76 3.27
N ILE A 136 31.12 -16.18 2.23
CA ILE A 136 32.44 -16.63 1.79
C ILE A 136 33.42 -15.90 2.69
N GLU A 137 33.90 -16.61 3.70
CA GLU A 137 35.09 -16.22 4.45
C GLU A 137 36.27 -16.33 3.48
N SER A 138 37.06 -15.27 3.36
CA SER A 138 38.36 -15.32 2.68
C SER A 138 39.32 -14.32 3.29
#